data_AF-A0A220U7R6-F1
#
_entry.id   AF-A0A220U7R6-F1
#
_cell.length_a   1.000
_cell.length_b   1.000
_cell.length_c   1.000
_cell.angle_alpha   90.00
_cell.angle_beta   90.00
_cell.angle_gamma   90.00
#
_symmetry.space_group_name_H-M   'P 1'
#
loop_
_entity.id
_entity.type
_entity.pdbx_description
1 polymer ?
#
loop_
_entity_poly.entity_id
_entity_poly.type
_entity_poly.pdbx_seq_one_letter_code
_entity_poly.pdbx_strand_id
1 'polypeptide(L)'
;MKQHISKLTKIIGWILFLLAIAAFCVQLGFLYVDAKFQATYIDNRLFYIINIFCIFSLVLAVLVLLRLTKRFKIVLTSIVVVFIVVQAVMLIGSNQEIKNITSVSPDWKHVLSIKENTETGNAVYYRSYYGILARPKEKLPYETSGEFKVEWLAKDVAAVTYKTADNTIQQYVGTYGDRGSGRSYYYVGAEIHGKWQGNNIEVISDTKGITVTENGESELFDWDSIHQFGTLAVVLKKNDEAVWTISLNENFEVHSAASEKTVGTISLYKATMGDSQPIILRYKGSN
;
A
#
# COMPACT_ATOMS: atom_id res chain seq x y z
N MET A 1 36.84 -34.16 -24.23
CA MET A 1 36.49 -32.92 -24.96
C MET A 1 36.49 -31.74 -23.98
N LYS A 2 37.51 -30.86 -24.02
CA LYS A 2 37.58 -29.66 -23.16
C LYS A 2 36.59 -28.63 -23.72
N GLN A 3 35.37 -28.56 -23.17
CA GLN A 3 34.42 -27.50 -23.49
C GLN A 3 35.01 -26.17 -22.98
N HIS A 4 35.47 -25.32 -23.90
CA HIS A 4 36.01 -24.01 -23.56
C HIS A 4 34.85 -23.12 -23.10
N ILE A 5 34.75 -22.88 -21.78
CA ILE A 5 33.72 -21.98 -21.24
C ILE A 5 34.03 -20.59 -21.78
N SER A 6 33.09 -19.99 -22.51
CA SER A 6 33.27 -18.67 -23.09
C SER A 6 33.49 -17.62 -21.98
N LYS A 7 34.23 -16.55 -22.29
CA LYS A 7 34.47 -15.45 -21.35
C LYS A 7 33.14 -14.85 -20.83
N LEU A 8 32.14 -14.75 -21.72
CA LEU A 8 30.80 -14.28 -21.39
C LEU A 8 30.08 -15.19 -20.39
N THR A 9 30.15 -16.51 -20.60
CA THR A 9 29.55 -17.51 -19.70
C THR A 9 30.12 -17.41 -18.28
N LYS A 10 31.43 -17.18 -18.13
CA LYS A 10 32.05 -16.95 -16.82
C LYS A 10 31.54 -15.67 -16.16
N ILE A 11 31.41 -14.58 -16.92
CA ILE A 11 30.90 -13.30 -16.40
C ILE A 11 29.47 -13.48 -15.89
N ILE A 12 28.59 -14.12 -16.67
CA ILE A 12 27.21 -14.41 -16.26
C ILE A 12 27.17 -15.24 -14.97
N GLY A 13 28.00 -16.29 -14.87
CA GLY A 13 28.08 -17.11 -13.67
C GLY A 13 28.46 -16.32 -12.41
N TRP A 14 29.42 -15.40 -12.52
CA TRP A 14 29.80 -14.53 -11.40
C TRP A 14 28.71 -13.51 -11.03
N ILE A 15 28.02 -12.94 -12.02
CA ILE A 15 26.89 -12.05 -11.76
C ILE A 15 25.78 -12.79 -10.99
N LEU A 16 25.43 -14.01 -11.41
CA LEU A 16 24.44 -14.84 -10.72
C LEU A 16 24.87 -15.18 -9.30
N PHE A 17 26.16 -15.46 -9.09
CA PHE A 17 26.70 -15.72 -7.75
C PHE A 17 26.60 -14.50 -6.84
N LEU A 18 26.92 -13.31 -7.35
CA LEU A 18 26.78 -12.06 -6.60
C LEU A 18 25.32 -11.73 -6.27
N LEU A 19 24.39 -11.99 -7.20
CA LEU A 19 22.95 -11.83 -6.94
C LEU A 19 22.47 -12.79 -5.84
N ALA A 20 22.94 -14.03 -5.82
CA ALA A 20 22.63 -14.98 -4.77
C ALA A 20 23.16 -14.52 -3.40
N ILE A 21 24.40 -14.03 -3.34
CA ILE A 21 24.97 -13.45 -2.11
C ILE A 21 24.15 -12.25 -1.64
N ALA A 22 23.78 -11.34 -2.56
CA ALA A 22 22.98 -10.18 -2.22
C ALA A 22 21.62 -10.57 -1.64
N ALA A 23 20.91 -11.50 -2.29
CA ALA A 23 19.63 -12.00 -1.82
C ALA A 23 19.75 -12.70 -0.45
N PHE A 24 20.81 -13.49 -0.25
CA PHE A 24 21.11 -14.11 1.04
C PHE A 24 21.37 -13.09 2.15
N CYS A 25 22.15 -12.04 1.87
CA CYS A 25 22.39 -10.94 2.81
C CYS A 25 21.10 -10.17 3.13
N VAL A 26 20.22 -9.94 2.15
CA VAL A 26 18.90 -9.33 2.38
C VAL A 26 18.07 -10.20 3.32
N GLN A 27 18.09 -11.53 3.14
CA GLN A 27 17.34 -12.45 3.98
C GLN A 27 17.87 -12.49 5.42
N LEU A 28 19.20 -12.53 5.60
CA LEU A 28 19.82 -12.46 6.93
C LEU A 28 19.53 -11.12 7.61
N GLY A 29 19.64 -10.02 6.87
CA GLY A 29 19.31 -8.69 7.35
C GLY A 29 17.85 -8.58 7.77
N PHE A 30 16.94 -9.15 6.99
CA PHE A 30 15.51 -9.24 7.33
C PHE A 30 15.30 -9.99 8.64
N LEU A 31 15.85 -11.20 8.81
CA LEU A 31 15.68 -11.99 10.04
C LEU A 31 16.18 -11.24 11.28
N TYR A 32 17.30 -10.52 11.16
CA TYR A 32 17.81 -9.67 12.23
C TYR A 32 16.87 -8.49 12.53
N VAL A 33 16.38 -7.81 11.49
CA VAL A 33 15.52 -6.64 11.64
C VAL A 33 14.15 -7.02 12.19
N ASP A 34 13.57 -8.12 11.73
CA ASP A 34 12.31 -8.67 12.22
C ASP A 34 12.42 -9.01 13.71
N ALA A 35 13.46 -9.74 14.11
CA ALA A 35 13.70 -10.12 15.50
C ALA A 35 13.93 -8.93 16.43
N LYS A 36 14.65 -7.89 15.97
CA LYS A 36 15.04 -6.76 16.83
C LYS A 36 14.03 -5.61 16.84
N PHE A 37 13.37 -5.38 15.72
CA PHE A 37 12.59 -4.15 15.49
C PHE A 37 11.13 -4.41 15.15
N GLN A 38 10.69 -5.67 15.14
CA GLN A 38 9.33 -6.07 14.76
C GLN A 38 8.92 -5.50 13.39
N ALA A 39 9.90 -5.34 12.50
CA ALA A 39 9.67 -4.87 11.14
C ALA A 39 9.66 -6.07 10.20
N THR A 40 8.50 -6.28 9.61
CA THR A 40 8.22 -7.40 8.72
C THR A 40 8.40 -6.96 7.26
N TYR A 41 8.40 -7.90 6.31
CA TYR A 41 8.25 -7.54 4.91
C TYR A 41 6.89 -6.86 4.68
N ILE A 42 6.87 -5.92 3.75
CA ILE A 42 5.65 -5.23 3.31
C ILE A 42 4.63 -6.19 2.71
N ASP A 43 5.11 -7.32 2.20
CA ASP A 43 4.34 -8.44 1.72
C ASP A 43 5.01 -9.73 2.19
N ASN A 44 4.29 -10.56 2.95
CA ASN A 44 4.86 -11.81 3.48
C ASN A 44 5.38 -12.73 2.37
N ARG A 45 4.82 -12.64 1.16
CA ARG A 45 5.23 -13.44 -0.01
C ARG A 45 6.68 -13.17 -0.40
N LEU A 46 7.22 -11.98 -0.13
CA LEU A 46 8.61 -11.62 -0.46
C LEU A 46 9.62 -12.53 0.22
N PHE A 47 9.35 -13.00 1.44
CA PHE A 47 10.23 -13.93 2.16
C PHE A 47 10.53 -15.17 1.32
N TYR A 48 9.48 -15.78 0.76
CA TYR A 48 9.59 -17.01 -0.03
C TYR A 48 10.17 -16.73 -1.42
N ILE A 49 9.75 -15.64 -2.07
CA ILE A 49 10.24 -15.24 -3.40
C ILE A 49 11.75 -14.95 -3.37
N ILE A 50 12.23 -14.21 -2.37
CA ILE A 50 13.66 -13.90 -2.21
C ILE A 50 14.46 -15.17 -1.97
N ASN A 51 13.96 -16.10 -1.13
CA ASN A 51 14.61 -17.39 -0.89
C ASN A 51 14.69 -18.26 -2.16
N ILE A 52 13.61 -18.35 -2.93
CA ILE A 52 13.59 -19.08 -4.21
C ILE A 52 14.58 -18.46 -5.19
N PHE A 53 14.55 -17.13 -5.33
CA PHE A 53 15.48 -16.39 -6.20
C PHE A 53 16.94 -16.63 -5.80
N CYS A 54 17.26 -16.54 -4.50
CA CYS A 54 18.59 -16.77 -3.97
C CYS A 54 19.13 -18.15 -4.37
N ILE A 55 18.38 -19.22 -4.09
CA ILE A 55 18.80 -20.59 -4.40
C ILE A 55 18.88 -20.83 -5.91
N PHE A 56 17.92 -20.31 -6.67
CA PHE A 56 17.91 -20.44 -8.12
C PHE A 56 19.14 -19.78 -8.75
N SER A 57 19.46 -18.53 -8.37
CA SER A 57 20.65 -17.82 -8.82
C SER A 57 21.95 -18.54 -8.42
N LEU A 58 22.01 -19.07 -7.18
CA LEU A 58 23.19 -19.80 -6.69
C LEU A 58 23.44 -21.07 -7.52
N VAL A 59 22.41 -21.85 -7.80
CA VAL A 59 22.55 -23.11 -8.52
C VAL A 59 22.90 -22.87 -9.99
N LEU A 60 22.28 -21.87 -10.63
CA LEU A 60 22.68 -21.48 -11.98
C LEU A 60 24.15 -21.04 -12.01
N ALA A 61 24.60 -20.25 -11.03
CA ALA A 61 26.00 -19.85 -10.93
C ALA A 61 26.93 -21.07 -10.82
N VAL A 62 26.60 -22.02 -9.94
CA VAL A 62 27.36 -23.27 -9.76
C VAL A 62 27.41 -24.11 -11.03
N LEU A 63 26.28 -24.28 -11.72
CA LEU A 63 26.20 -25.05 -12.97
C LEU A 63 27.00 -24.43 -14.11
N VAL A 64 27.13 -23.10 -14.10
CA VAL A 64 27.85 -22.31 -15.11
C VAL A 64 29.36 -22.23 -14.82
N LEU A 65 29.75 -22.00 -13.56
CA LEU A 65 31.14 -21.79 -13.16
C LEU A 65 31.90 -23.11 -12.94
N LEU A 66 31.23 -24.16 -12.46
CA LEU A 66 31.86 -25.42 -12.09
C LEU A 66 31.57 -26.53 -13.10
N ARG A 67 32.60 -27.32 -13.41
CA ARG A 67 32.45 -28.54 -14.21
C ARG A 67 32.00 -29.70 -13.33
N LEU A 68 30.69 -29.80 -13.14
CA LEU A 68 30.09 -30.91 -12.41
C LEU A 68 29.88 -32.14 -13.29
N THR A 69 30.01 -33.33 -12.71
CA THR A 69 29.64 -34.58 -13.39
C THR A 69 28.13 -34.68 -13.56
N LYS A 70 27.65 -35.49 -14.52
CA LYS A 70 26.22 -35.66 -14.77
C LYS A 70 25.44 -36.06 -13.51
N ARG A 71 26.02 -36.91 -12.66
CA ARG A 71 25.42 -37.34 -11.39
C ARG A 71 25.24 -36.18 -10.42
N PHE A 72 26.27 -35.36 -10.21
CA PHE A 72 26.17 -34.17 -9.33
C PHE A 72 25.18 -33.13 -9.84
N LYS A 73 25.09 -32.93 -11.17
CA LYS A 73 24.07 -32.04 -11.75
C LYS A 73 22.66 -32.52 -11.43
N ILE A 74 22.37 -33.81 -11.59
CA ILE A 74 21.06 -34.38 -11.29
C ILE A 74 20.74 -34.20 -9.81
N VAL A 75 21.66 -34.56 -8.92
CA VAL A 75 21.46 -34.41 -7.46
C VAL A 75 21.20 -32.97 -7.07
N LEU A 76 22.01 -32.03 -7.58
CA LEU A 76 21.85 -30.60 -7.29
C LEU A 76 20.49 -30.08 -7.78
N THR A 77 20.10 -30.41 -9.01
CA THR A 77 18.79 -30.04 -9.56
C THR A 77 17.65 -30.62 -8.73
N SER A 78 17.74 -31.90 -8.32
CA SER A 78 16.72 -32.54 -7.47
C SER A 78 16.55 -31.83 -6.13
N ILE A 79 17.66 -31.45 -5.47
CA ILE A 79 17.61 -30.70 -4.19
C ILE A 79 16.90 -29.36 -4.37
N VAL A 80 17.22 -28.63 -5.45
CA VAL A 80 16.60 -27.32 -5.74
C VAL A 80 15.12 -27.46 -6.01
N VAL A 81 14.71 -28.48 -6.77
CA VAL A 81 13.28 -28.73 -7.03
C VAL A 81 12.54 -28.97 -5.71
N VAL A 82 13.09 -29.81 -4.82
CA VAL A 82 12.50 -30.04 -3.50
C VAL A 82 12.43 -28.74 -2.69
N PHE A 83 13.50 -27.93 -2.68
CA PHE A 83 13.53 -26.66 -1.97
C PHE A 83 12.45 -25.68 -2.49
N ILE A 84 12.34 -25.53 -3.82
CA ILE A 84 11.33 -24.67 -4.44
C ILE A 84 9.92 -25.15 -4.10
N VAL A 85 9.67 -26.47 -4.14
CA VAL A 85 8.37 -27.04 -3.76
C VAL A 85 8.04 -26.73 -2.30
N VAL A 86 8.98 -26.90 -1.37
CA VAL A 86 8.78 -26.58 0.05
C VAL A 86 8.45 -25.10 0.23
N GLN A 87 9.22 -24.19 -0.40
CA GLN A 87 8.96 -22.76 -0.30
C GLN A 87 7.62 -22.36 -0.94
N ALA A 88 7.23 -23.01 -2.04
CA ALA A 88 5.93 -22.77 -2.67
C ALA A 88 4.77 -23.23 -1.77
N VAL A 89 4.89 -24.39 -1.11
CA VAL A 89 3.89 -24.87 -0.16
C VAL A 89 3.78 -23.92 1.03
N MET A 90 4.90 -23.49 1.61
CA MET A 90 4.89 -22.53 2.73
C MET A 90 4.33 -21.16 2.31
N LEU A 91 4.63 -20.69 1.10
CA LEU A 91 4.06 -19.47 0.53
C LEU A 91 2.53 -19.57 0.42
N ILE A 92 2.01 -20.69 -0.07
CA ILE A 92 0.56 -20.92 -0.18
C ILE A 92 -0.07 -20.95 1.21
N GLY A 93 0.50 -21.70 2.16
CA GLY A 93 -0.01 -21.76 3.53
C GLY A 93 -0.03 -20.39 4.20
N SER A 94 1.07 -19.63 4.10
CA SER A 94 1.14 -18.27 4.64
C SER A 94 0.11 -17.32 4.02
N ASN A 95 -0.15 -17.46 2.71
CA ASN A 95 -1.15 -16.64 2.03
C ASN A 95 -2.60 -17.10 2.27
N GLN A 96 -2.78 -18.35 2.71
CA GLN A 96 -4.07 -18.85 3.20
C GLN A 96 -4.39 -18.32 4.59
N GLU A 97 -3.39 -18.20 5.47
CA GLU A 97 -3.57 -17.63 6.83
C GLU A 97 -3.64 -16.10 6.81
N ILE A 98 -2.76 -15.46 6.01
CA ILE A 98 -2.63 -14.02 5.93
C ILE A 98 -2.77 -13.54 4.48
N LYS A 99 -3.88 -12.88 4.19
CA LYS A 99 -4.08 -12.19 2.92
C LYS A 99 -3.31 -10.86 2.94
N ASN A 100 -2.43 -10.68 1.97
CA ASN A 100 -1.64 -9.46 1.81
C ASN A 100 -2.31 -8.56 0.76
N ILE A 101 -2.69 -7.35 1.16
CA ILE A 101 -3.24 -6.31 0.29
C ILE A 101 -2.17 -5.24 0.14
N THR A 102 -1.53 -5.21 -1.02
CA THR A 102 -0.43 -4.30 -1.31
C THR A 102 -0.67 -3.51 -2.58
N SER A 103 -0.40 -2.22 -2.55
CA SER A 103 -0.47 -1.34 -3.72
C SER A 103 0.67 -0.33 -3.69
N VAL A 104 1.29 -0.07 -4.84
CA VAL A 104 2.40 0.88 -4.98
C VAL A 104 1.84 2.22 -5.45
N SER A 105 2.34 3.33 -4.90
CA SER A 105 1.91 4.66 -5.31
C SER A 105 2.26 4.97 -6.78
N PRO A 106 1.51 5.87 -7.44
CA PRO A 106 1.79 6.28 -8.81
C PRO A 106 3.23 6.76 -9.06
N ASP A 107 3.88 7.35 -8.05
CA ASP A 107 5.26 7.84 -8.12
C ASP A 107 6.30 6.86 -7.55
N TRP A 108 5.88 5.65 -7.16
CA TRP A 108 6.72 4.57 -6.65
C TRP A 108 7.44 4.86 -5.32
N LYS A 109 7.07 5.94 -4.62
CA LYS A 109 7.70 6.32 -3.34
C LYS A 109 7.04 5.67 -2.14
N HIS A 110 5.77 5.28 -2.27
CA HIS A 110 4.97 4.75 -1.18
C HIS A 110 4.37 3.40 -1.57
N VAL A 111 4.13 2.59 -0.55
CA VAL A 111 3.47 1.29 -0.72
C VAL A 111 2.47 1.16 0.41
N LEU A 112 1.20 1.02 0.04
CA LEU A 112 0.15 0.58 0.95
C LEU A 112 0.35 -0.90 1.21
N SER A 113 0.30 -1.29 2.49
CA SER A 113 0.30 -2.68 2.93
C SER A 113 -0.71 -2.89 4.04
N ILE A 114 -1.65 -3.79 3.81
CA ILE A 114 -2.59 -4.29 4.81
C ILE A 114 -2.45 -5.81 4.84
N LYS A 115 -2.43 -6.36 6.04
CA LYS A 115 -2.42 -7.82 6.25
C LYS A 115 -3.69 -8.19 6.99
N GLU A 116 -4.48 -9.04 6.37
CA GLU A 116 -5.72 -9.59 6.92
C GLU A 116 -5.49 -11.03 7.36
N ASN A 117 -5.84 -11.35 8.60
CA ASN A 117 -6.03 -12.73 9.03
C ASN A 117 -7.33 -13.27 8.44
N THR A 118 -7.24 -14.31 7.62
CA THR A 118 -8.36 -14.86 6.85
C THR A 118 -9.37 -15.62 7.70
N GLU A 119 -8.99 -16.10 8.88
CA GLU A 119 -9.87 -16.81 9.80
C GLU A 119 -10.71 -15.83 10.63
N THR A 120 -10.11 -14.73 11.09
CA THR A 120 -10.76 -13.79 12.00
C THR A 120 -11.25 -12.51 11.31
N GLY A 121 -10.92 -12.30 10.03
CA GLY A 121 -11.17 -11.02 9.33
C GLY A 121 -10.40 -9.83 9.92
N ASN A 122 -9.40 -10.05 10.76
CA ASN A 122 -8.68 -8.96 11.41
C ASN A 122 -7.65 -8.39 10.44
N ALA A 123 -7.83 -7.13 10.03
CA ALA A 123 -6.91 -6.44 9.14
C ALA A 123 -6.05 -5.41 9.89
N VAL A 124 -4.76 -5.35 9.55
CA VAL A 124 -3.80 -4.41 10.14
C VAL A 124 -3.08 -3.66 9.03
N TYR A 125 -3.06 -2.33 9.11
CA TYR A 125 -2.25 -1.47 8.27
C TYR A 125 -0.80 -1.46 8.72
N TYR A 126 0.11 -1.67 7.76
CA TYR A 126 1.55 -1.63 7.94
C TYR A 126 2.14 -0.40 7.26
N ARG A 127 2.88 0.40 8.02
CA ARG A 127 3.59 1.58 7.52
C ARG A 127 4.97 1.18 7.01
N SER A 128 5.27 1.49 5.76
CA SER A 128 6.61 1.32 5.23
C SER A 128 7.56 2.38 5.79
N TYR A 129 8.74 1.95 6.25
CA TYR A 129 9.78 2.84 6.74
C TYR A 129 11.08 2.71 5.93
N TYR A 130 11.34 1.53 5.35
CA TYR A 130 12.59 1.22 4.64
C TYR A 130 12.33 0.36 3.40
N GLY A 131 11.69 0.93 2.38
CA GLY A 131 11.39 0.23 1.12
C GLY A 131 10.49 -0.98 1.33
N ILE A 132 11.05 -2.19 1.23
CA ILE A 132 10.32 -3.47 1.34
C ILE A 132 9.97 -3.88 2.77
N LEU A 133 10.34 -3.08 3.78
CA LEU A 133 10.06 -3.35 5.20
C LEU A 133 9.00 -2.40 5.75
N ALA A 134 8.11 -2.97 6.55
CA ALA A 134 7.01 -2.26 7.17
C ALA A 134 6.73 -2.74 8.61
N ARG A 135 6.19 -1.84 9.43
CA ARG A 135 5.78 -2.14 10.81
C ARG A 135 4.27 -2.00 10.96
N PRO A 136 3.62 -2.79 11.83
CA PRO A 136 2.22 -2.60 12.13
C PRO A 136 2.04 -1.19 12.70
N LYS A 137 1.07 -0.46 12.15
CA LYS A 137 0.74 0.90 12.61
C LYS A 137 -0.61 0.93 13.30
N GLU A 138 -1.61 0.32 12.69
CA GLU A 138 -3.00 0.45 13.13
C GLU A 138 -3.83 -0.74 12.70
N LYS A 139 -4.72 -1.21 13.58
CA LYS A 139 -5.72 -2.21 13.23
C LYS A 139 -6.90 -1.51 12.56
N LEU A 140 -7.41 -2.06 11.46
CA LEU A 140 -8.66 -1.58 10.89
C LEU A 140 -9.79 -1.77 11.93
N PRO A 141 -10.72 -0.81 12.06
CA PRO A 141 -11.69 -0.80 13.15
C PRO A 141 -12.70 -1.95 13.09
N TYR A 142 -12.99 -2.47 11.90
CA TYR A 142 -13.97 -3.54 11.69
C TYR A 142 -13.31 -4.78 11.10
N GLU A 143 -13.83 -5.94 11.46
CA GLU A 143 -13.48 -7.22 10.85
C GLU A 143 -13.97 -7.25 9.40
N THR A 144 -13.12 -7.74 8.50
CA THR A 144 -13.31 -7.67 7.05
C THR A 144 -13.84 -8.98 6.50
N SER A 145 -14.61 -8.90 5.41
CA SER A 145 -15.09 -10.08 4.67
C SER A 145 -14.08 -10.59 3.63
N GLY A 146 -12.84 -10.09 3.64
CA GLY A 146 -11.82 -10.39 2.64
C GLY A 146 -11.84 -9.55 1.37
N GLU A 147 -12.86 -8.74 1.10
CA GLU A 147 -12.91 -7.93 -0.11
C GLU A 147 -12.31 -6.53 0.12
N PHE A 148 -11.28 -6.19 -0.66
CA PHE A 148 -10.62 -4.88 -0.61
C PHE A 148 -10.48 -4.29 -2.02
N LYS A 149 -10.70 -2.99 -2.11
CA LYS A 149 -10.42 -2.16 -3.29
C LYS A 149 -9.51 -1.02 -2.87
N VAL A 150 -8.39 -0.86 -3.57
CA VAL A 150 -7.43 0.21 -3.30
C VAL A 150 -7.43 1.20 -4.45
N GLU A 151 -7.54 2.48 -4.12
CA GLU A 151 -7.42 3.59 -5.07
C GLU A 151 -6.43 4.64 -4.53
N TRP A 152 -5.54 5.13 -5.39
CA TRP A 152 -4.63 6.22 -5.02
C TRP A 152 -5.28 7.55 -5.41
N LEU A 153 -5.78 8.30 -4.43
CA LEU A 153 -6.45 9.59 -4.63
C LEU A 153 -5.45 10.73 -4.92
N ALA A 154 -4.22 10.53 -4.47
CA ALA A 154 -3.02 11.32 -4.79
C ALA A 154 -1.80 10.39 -4.71
N LYS A 155 -0.62 10.86 -5.11
CA LYS A 155 0.64 10.09 -5.02
C LYS A 155 0.95 9.58 -3.61
N ASP A 156 0.41 10.23 -2.59
CA ASP A 156 0.68 9.95 -1.18
C ASP A 156 -0.62 9.75 -0.37
N VAL A 157 -1.75 9.49 -1.02
CA VAL A 157 -3.03 9.19 -0.36
C VAL A 157 -3.66 7.97 -1.01
N ALA A 158 -3.71 6.85 -0.27
CA ALA A 158 -4.36 5.61 -0.71
C ALA A 158 -5.65 5.40 0.07
N ALA A 159 -6.80 5.41 -0.62
CA ALA A 159 -8.08 5.00 -0.06
C ALA A 159 -8.27 3.49 -0.26
N VAL A 160 -8.67 2.82 0.82
CA VAL A 160 -8.94 1.38 0.86
C VAL A 160 -10.40 1.20 1.22
N THR A 161 -11.21 0.85 0.23
CA THR A 161 -12.61 0.45 0.47
C THR A 161 -12.64 -1.03 0.76
N TYR A 162 -13.36 -1.43 1.80
CA TYR A 162 -13.54 -2.83 2.16
C TYR A 162 -14.95 -3.09 2.68
N LYS A 163 -15.38 -4.34 2.58
CA LYS A 163 -16.60 -4.82 3.22
C LYS A 163 -16.28 -5.39 4.58
N THR A 164 -17.10 -5.07 5.57
CA THR A 164 -17.05 -5.70 6.89
C THR A 164 -17.70 -7.08 6.84
N ALA A 165 -17.52 -7.88 7.91
CA ALA A 165 -18.22 -9.15 8.10
C ALA A 165 -19.76 -9.00 8.01
N ASP A 166 -20.30 -7.84 8.42
CA ASP A 166 -21.73 -7.52 8.36
C ASP A 166 -22.18 -6.92 7.01
N ASN A 167 -21.33 -6.98 5.98
CA ASN A 167 -21.54 -6.41 4.64
C ASN A 167 -21.71 -4.89 4.58
N THR A 168 -21.24 -4.15 5.58
CA THR A 168 -21.19 -2.68 5.52
C THR A 168 -19.94 -2.20 4.80
N ILE A 169 -20.04 -1.04 4.12
CA ILE A 169 -18.89 -0.45 3.43
C ILE A 169 -18.10 0.44 4.38
N GLN A 170 -16.80 0.18 4.44
CA GLN A 170 -15.86 0.97 5.24
C GLN A 170 -14.70 1.43 4.38
N GLN A 171 -14.06 2.53 4.81
CA GLN A 171 -12.85 3.03 4.21
C GLN A 171 -11.74 3.26 5.24
N TYR A 172 -10.54 2.82 4.89
CA TYR A 172 -9.30 3.20 5.56
C TYR A 172 -8.47 4.03 4.60
N VAL A 173 -7.82 5.10 5.08
CA VAL A 173 -6.97 5.94 4.23
C VAL A 173 -5.53 5.97 4.74
N GLY A 174 -4.61 5.47 3.91
CA GLY A 174 -3.17 5.56 4.16
C GLY A 174 -2.60 6.87 3.62
N THR A 175 -2.11 7.74 4.50
CA THR A 175 -1.58 9.08 4.15
C THR A 175 -0.07 9.17 4.36
N TYR A 176 0.71 9.54 3.34
CA TYR A 176 2.18 9.44 3.36
C TYR A 176 2.94 10.77 3.42
N GLY A 177 2.32 11.89 3.04
CA GLY A 177 2.94 13.21 3.06
C GLY A 177 2.23 14.22 3.95
N ASP A 178 2.45 15.49 3.64
CA ASP A 178 1.88 16.67 4.30
C ASP A 178 1.68 17.77 3.22
N ARG A 179 0.74 18.70 3.43
CA ARG A 179 0.55 19.89 2.57
C ARG A 179 0.94 21.19 3.26
N GLY A 180 1.34 21.12 4.52
CA GLY A 180 1.85 22.25 5.28
C GLY A 180 3.38 22.26 5.37
N SER A 181 3.88 22.82 6.47
CA SER A 181 5.32 22.88 6.76
C SER A 181 5.88 21.62 7.44
N GLY A 182 5.04 20.60 7.70
CA GLY A 182 5.40 19.43 8.49
C GLY A 182 5.63 19.70 9.98
N ARG A 183 5.38 20.93 10.47
CA ARG A 183 5.63 21.34 11.87
C ARG A 183 4.38 21.35 12.75
N SER A 184 3.19 21.45 12.14
CA SER A 184 1.92 21.58 12.85
C SER A 184 0.89 20.66 12.25
N TYR A 185 0.11 20.00 13.11
CA TYR A 185 -1.04 19.20 12.70
C TYR A 185 -2.21 20.13 12.38
N TYR A 186 -2.95 19.84 11.31
CA TYR A 186 -4.11 20.60 10.88
C TYR A 186 -5.27 19.67 10.51
N TYR A 187 -6.48 20.23 10.49
CA TYR A 187 -7.70 19.48 10.21
C TYR A 187 -8.14 19.69 8.78
N VAL A 188 -8.21 18.61 8.01
CA VAL A 188 -8.53 18.66 6.57
C VAL A 188 -9.88 19.35 6.34
N GLY A 189 -10.88 19.04 7.17
CA GLY A 189 -12.21 19.68 7.09
C GLY A 189 -12.17 21.21 7.20
N ALA A 190 -11.30 21.73 8.08
CA ALA A 190 -11.10 23.16 8.25
C ALA A 190 -10.33 23.78 7.07
N GLU A 191 -9.29 23.10 6.57
CA GLU A 191 -8.50 23.58 5.43
C GLU A 191 -9.32 23.66 4.13
N ILE A 192 -10.34 22.81 3.99
CA ILE A 192 -11.22 22.81 2.82
C ILE A 192 -12.46 23.69 3.01
N HIS A 193 -12.50 24.58 4.01
CA HIS A 193 -13.65 25.47 4.22
C HIS A 193 -14.02 26.24 2.94
N GLY A 194 -15.33 26.35 2.67
CA GLY A 194 -15.90 26.99 1.48
C GLY A 194 -16.42 26.00 0.43
N LYS A 195 -16.64 26.50 -0.78
CA LYS A 195 -17.29 25.80 -1.87
C LYS A 195 -16.29 25.26 -2.89
N TRP A 196 -16.44 23.98 -3.22
CA TRP A 196 -15.62 23.24 -4.17
C TRP A 196 -16.51 22.62 -5.24
N GLN A 197 -16.07 22.65 -6.50
CA GLN A 197 -16.88 22.16 -7.61
C GLN A 197 -16.03 21.40 -8.64
N GLY A 198 -16.57 20.31 -9.15
CA GLY A 198 -16.00 19.54 -10.26
C GLY A 198 -17.07 18.68 -10.92
N ASN A 199 -17.11 18.70 -12.26
CA ASN A 199 -18.18 18.07 -13.04
C ASN A 199 -19.58 18.48 -12.54
N ASN A 200 -20.45 17.51 -12.25
CA ASN A 200 -21.81 17.71 -11.74
C ASN A 200 -21.89 17.57 -10.21
N ILE A 201 -20.75 17.70 -9.51
CA ILE A 201 -20.66 17.56 -8.06
C ILE A 201 -20.15 18.85 -7.43
N GLU A 202 -20.76 19.17 -6.29
CA GLU A 202 -20.40 20.28 -5.44
C GLU A 202 -20.16 19.78 -4.01
N VAL A 203 -19.14 20.33 -3.36
CA VAL A 203 -18.84 20.09 -1.95
C VAL A 203 -18.77 21.43 -1.24
N ILE A 204 -19.50 21.58 -0.15
CA ILE A 204 -19.46 22.77 0.71
C ILE A 204 -19.00 22.31 2.09
N SER A 205 -17.87 22.84 2.56
CA SER A 205 -17.42 22.65 3.94
C SER A 205 -17.68 23.93 4.72
N ASP A 206 -18.49 23.85 5.78
CA ASP A 206 -18.85 24.99 6.60
C ASP A 206 -18.92 24.62 8.10
N THR A 207 -19.45 25.52 8.93
CA THR A 207 -19.50 25.29 10.39
C THR A 207 -20.38 24.12 10.81
N LYS A 208 -21.31 23.67 9.97
CA LYS A 208 -22.20 22.53 10.26
C LYS A 208 -21.58 21.19 9.89
N GLY A 209 -20.63 21.19 8.95
CA GLY A 209 -20.00 19.98 8.44
C GLY A 209 -19.69 20.09 6.96
N ILE A 210 -19.75 18.96 6.25
CA ILE A 210 -19.48 18.88 4.82
C ILE A 210 -20.74 18.43 4.10
N THR A 211 -21.24 19.26 3.18
CA THR A 211 -22.34 18.89 2.28
C THR A 211 -21.79 18.46 0.94
N VAL A 212 -22.16 17.27 0.47
CA VAL A 212 -21.89 16.80 -0.90
C VAL A 212 -23.18 16.85 -1.68
N THR A 213 -23.17 17.50 -2.85
CA THR A 213 -24.30 17.56 -3.78
C THR A 213 -23.94 16.90 -5.08
N GLU A 214 -24.55 15.75 -5.39
CA GLU A 214 -24.37 14.99 -6.63
C GLU A 214 -25.70 14.97 -7.38
N ASN A 215 -25.72 15.44 -8.64
CA ASN A 215 -26.91 15.43 -9.50
C ASN A 215 -28.18 16.09 -8.89
N GLY A 216 -27.99 17.10 -8.04
CA GLY A 216 -29.09 17.84 -7.39
C GLY A 216 -29.57 17.25 -6.07
N GLU A 217 -29.05 16.09 -5.65
CA GLU A 217 -29.28 15.53 -4.32
C GLU A 217 -28.15 15.95 -3.39
N SER A 218 -28.51 16.62 -2.30
CA SER A 218 -27.57 17.10 -1.28
C SER A 218 -27.61 16.24 -0.03
N GLU A 219 -26.44 15.89 0.47
CA GLU A 219 -26.26 15.14 1.69
C GLU A 219 -25.28 15.86 2.62
N LEU A 220 -25.73 16.18 3.84
CA LEU A 220 -24.92 16.80 4.88
C LEU A 220 -24.32 15.73 5.79
N PHE A 221 -23.02 15.80 5.97
CA PHE A 221 -22.23 15.03 6.93
C PHE A 221 -21.80 15.99 8.05
N ASP A 222 -22.38 15.83 9.24
CA ASP A 222 -21.95 16.59 10.41
C ASP A 222 -20.51 16.22 10.82
N TRP A 223 -19.88 17.05 11.64
CA TRP A 223 -18.50 16.83 12.07
C TRP A 223 -18.27 15.52 12.84
N ASP A 224 -19.29 15.00 13.54
CA ASP A 224 -19.19 13.75 14.29
C ASP A 224 -19.20 12.53 13.35
N SER A 225 -19.80 12.67 12.16
CA SER A 225 -19.82 11.67 11.10
C SER A 225 -18.56 11.67 10.21
N ILE A 226 -17.62 12.60 10.45
CA ILE A 226 -16.41 12.79 9.65
C ILE A 226 -15.19 12.25 10.38
N HIS A 227 -14.46 11.35 9.74
CA HIS A 227 -13.27 10.72 10.31
C HIS A 227 -12.01 11.18 9.59
N GLN A 228 -11.08 11.80 10.31
CA GLN A 228 -9.82 12.28 9.74
C GLN A 228 -8.75 11.19 9.68
N PHE A 229 -8.03 11.14 8.56
CA PHE A 229 -6.88 10.28 8.34
C PHE A 229 -5.64 11.13 8.05
N GLY A 230 -4.72 11.15 9.02
CA GLY A 230 -3.52 11.98 8.93
C GLY A 230 -3.85 13.46 8.75
N THR A 231 -3.08 14.16 7.92
CA THR A 231 -3.32 15.56 7.55
C THR A 231 -3.76 15.71 6.09
N LEU A 232 -4.15 14.61 5.44
CA LEU A 232 -4.38 14.61 3.99
C LEU A 232 -5.79 14.17 3.56
N ALA A 233 -6.55 13.48 4.42
CA ALA A 233 -7.86 12.99 4.03
C ALA A 233 -8.88 12.94 5.17
N VAL A 234 -10.16 12.94 4.79
CA VAL A 234 -11.30 12.65 5.66
C VAL A 234 -12.24 11.67 4.97
N VAL A 235 -12.88 10.80 5.75
CA VAL A 235 -13.96 9.91 5.32
C VAL A 235 -15.27 10.45 5.90
N LEU A 236 -16.26 10.65 5.04
CA LEU A 236 -17.61 11.06 5.39
C LEU A 236 -18.47 9.80 5.54
N LYS A 237 -19.06 9.61 6.74
CA LYS A 237 -19.87 8.43 7.04
C LYS A 237 -21.35 8.77 7.19
N LYS A 238 -22.20 7.81 6.85
CA LYS A 238 -23.63 7.83 7.17
C LYS A 238 -24.02 6.51 7.80
N ASN A 239 -24.70 6.56 8.94
CA ASN A 239 -25.09 5.34 9.69
C ASN A 239 -23.89 4.41 9.94
N ASP A 240 -22.75 4.99 10.27
CA ASP A 240 -21.45 4.34 10.43
C ASP A 240 -20.83 3.69 9.17
N GLU A 241 -21.44 3.83 7.98
CA GLU A 241 -20.87 3.38 6.72
C GLU A 241 -20.14 4.50 5.98
N ALA A 242 -19.00 4.19 5.37
CA ALA A 242 -18.28 5.15 4.52
C ALA A 242 -19.09 5.45 3.25
N VAL A 243 -19.28 6.73 2.93
CA VAL A 243 -19.98 7.17 1.71
C VAL A 243 -19.02 7.89 0.75
N TRP A 244 -18.19 8.80 1.29
CA TRP A 244 -17.23 9.57 0.51
C TRP A 244 -15.89 9.68 1.23
N THR A 245 -14.80 9.75 0.47
CA THR A 245 -13.50 10.22 0.96
C THR A 245 -13.16 11.53 0.26
N ILE A 246 -12.69 12.51 1.01
CA ILE A 246 -12.07 13.73 0.48
C ILE A 246 -10.58 13.68 0.80
N SER A 247 -9.74 13.95 -0.19
CA SER A 247 -8.29 14.08 -0.01
C SER A 247 -7.73 15.37 -0.59
N LEU A 248 -6.65 15.87 0.01
CA LEU A 248 -5.89 17.01 -0.50
C LEU A 248 -4.92 16.55 -1.61
N ASN A 249 -5.04 17.14 -2.81
CA ASN A 249 -4.13 16.82 -3.91
C ASN A 249 -2.75 17.45 -3.70
N GLU A 250 -1.76 17.06 -4.49
CA GLU A 250 -0.36 17.49 -4.32
C GLU A 250 -0.15 18.99 -4.51
N ASN A 251 -1.05 19.65 -5.22
CA ASN A 251 -1.03 21.09 -5.45
C ASN A 251 -1.79 21.89 -4.37
N PHE A 252 -2.34 21.23 -3.36
CA PHE A 252 -3.00 21.90 -2.24
C PHE A 252 -1.95 22.47 -1.29
N GLU A 253 -2.13 23.73 -0.89
CA GLU A 253 -1.25 24.41 0.05
C GLU A 253 -2.01 24.72 1.34
N VAL A 254 -1.42 24.33 2.47
CA VAL A 254 -1.97 24.62 3.80
C VAL A 254 -1.26 25.84 4.35
N HIS A 255 -2.03 26.90 4.57
CA HIS A 255 -1.54 28.19 5.01
C HIS A 255 -1.76 28.37 6.51
N SER A 256 -0.78 28.95 7.20
CA SER A 256 -0.90 29.19 8.65
C SER A 256 -1.81 30.37 8.99
N ALA A 257 -2.04 31.27 8.03
CA ALA A 257 -2.86 32.47 8.19
C ALA A 257 -4.18 32.33 7.43
N ALA A 258 -5.31 32.50 8.13
CA ALA A 258 -6.66 32.40 7.57
C ALA A 258 -6.98 33.46 6.48
N SER A 259 -6.15 34.49 6.34
CA SER A 259 -6.27 35.51 5.28
C SER A 259 -5.68 35.06 3.94
N GLU A 260 -4.91 33.98 3.92
CA GLU A 260 -4.29 33.47 2.70
C GLU A 260 -5.33 32.72 1.86
N LYS A 261 -5.27 32.95 0.54
CA LYS A 261 -6.22 32.37 -0.39
C LYS A 261 -6.03 30.86 -0.45
N THR A 262 -7.11 30.09 -0.40
CA THR A 262 -7.06 28.64 -0.65
C THR A 262 -6.49 28.35 -2.04
N VAL A 263 -5.40 27.59 -2.09
CA VAL A 263 -4.71 27.17 -3.32
C VAL A 263 -4.79 25.65 -3.49
N GLY A 264 -4.99 25.22 -4.72
CA GLY A 264 -4.94 23.83 -5.12
C GLY A 264 -6.30 23.18 -5.35
N THR A 265 -6.31 21.86 -5.29
CA THR A 265 -7.49 21.04 -5.58
C THR A 265 -7.65 19.94 -4.54
N ILE A 266 -8.87 19.46 -4.41
CA ILE A 266 -9.20 18.28 -3.61
C ILE A 266 -9.72 17.19 -4.54
N SER A 267 -9.61 15.94 -4.11
CA SER A 267 -10.26 14.80 -4.76
C SER A 267 -11.39 14.28 -3.90
N LEU A 268 -12.55 14.07 -4.51
CA LEU A 268 -13.70 13.39 -3.92
C LEU A 268 -13.80 11.99 -4.50
N TYR A 269 -13.94 10.98 -3.65
CA TYR A 269 -14.00 9.58 -4.05
C TYR A 269 -15.17 8.86 -3.38
N LYS A 270 -15.98 8.15 -4.17
CA LYS A 270 -17.13 7.40 -3.65
C LYS A 270 -16.68 6.11 -2.99
N ALA A 271 -17.11 5.88 -1.77
CA ALA A 271 -16.86 4.64 -1.05
C ALA A 271 -17.74 3.53 -1.66
N THR A 272 -17.18 2.77 -2.60
CA THR A 272 -17.87 1.63 -3.20
C THR A 272 -16.89 0.55 -3.64
N MET A 273 -17.35 -0.70 -3.61
CA MET A 273 -16.63 -1.84 -4.19
C MET A 273 -16.75 -1.91 -5.71
N GLY A 274 -17.74 -1.22 -6.30
CA GLY A 274 -17.88 -1.09 -7.75
C GLY A 274 -16.87 -0.11 -8.36
N ASP A 275 -16.92 0.08 -9.67
CA ASP A 275 -16.06 1.04 -10.34
C ASP A 275 -16.40 2.47 -9.93
N SER A 276 -15.38 3.22 -9.55
CA SER A 276 -15.46 4.63 -9.18
C SER A 276 -14.10 5.25 -9.39
N GLN A 277 -14.08 6.48 -9.87
CA GLN A 277 -12.86 7.25 -10.13
C GLN A 277 -12.90 8.51 -9.26
N PRO A 278 -11.75 8.98 -8.75
CA PRO A 278 -11.69 10.23 -8.00
C PRO A 278 -12.07 11.42 -8.89
N ILE A 279 -12.88 12.31 -8.34
CA ILE A 279 -13.34 13.53 -9.01
C ILE A 279 -12.58 14.71 -8.42
N ILE A 280 -11.83 15.40 -9.28
CA ILE A 280 -11.06 16.59 -8.87
C ILE A 280 -12.01 17.78 -8.75
N LEU A 281 -12.03 18.40 -7.56
CA LEU A 281 -12.81 19.59 -7.27
C LEU A 281 -11.90 20.82 -7.15
N ARG A 282 -12.39 21.95 -7.64
CA ARG A 282 -11.71 23.25 -7.61
C ARG A 282 -12.44 24.21 -6.69
N TYR A 283 -11.69 25.02 -5.96
CA TYR A 283 -12.24 26.03 -5.07
C TYR A 283 -13.01 27.10 -5.86
N LYS A 284 -14.16 27.52 -5.33
CA LYS A 284 -15.07 28.53 -5.89
C LYS A 284 -15.28 29.74 -4.99
N GLY A 285 -14.85 29.67 -3.74
CA GLY A 285 -14.97 30.75 -2.76
C GLY A 285 -15.65 30.31 -1.47
N SER A 286 -15.51 31.12 -0.42
CA SER A 286 -16.27 31.05 0.82
C SER A 286 -17.51 31.93 0.67
N ASN A 287 -18.70 31.40 1.00
CA ASN A 287 -19.92 32.20 1.03
C ASN A 287 -19.87 33.26 2.14
#